data_AF-A0AAW7Y7K3-F1
#
_entry.id   AF-A0AAW7Y7K3-F1
#
_cell.length_a   1.000
_cell.length_b   1.000
_cell.length_c   1.000
_cell.angle_alpha   90.00
_cell.angle_beta   90.00
_cell.angle_gamma   90.00
#
_symmetry.space_group_name_H-M   'P 1'
#
loop_
_entity.id
_entity.type
_entity.pdbx_description
1 polymer ?
#
loop_
_entity_poly.entity_id
_entity_poly.type
_entity_poly.pdbx_seq_one_letter_code
_entity_poly.pdbx_strand_id
1 'polypeptide(L)'
;MRYLWLVFLLPCSAFAAEGDPSIIEDIYNTIVGFPDFIEKVFAYLIEFTIYLKFYFYLQSVEFAYGVAQQLSANMGVFELINSALAGLAPEQAAVLETFGFREGFTIIINALTTRFVLNFMGF
;
A
#
# COMPACT_ATOMS: atom_id res chain seq x y z
N MET A 1 13.02 -20.74 -7.84
CA MET A 1 11.55 -20.68 -8.09
C MET A 1 11.25 -20.51 -9.59
N ARG A 2 11.69 -21.42 -10.49
CA ARG A 2 11.51 -21.23 -11.95
C ARG A 2 10.76 -22.36 -12.69
N TYR A 3 10.40 -23.44 -11.99
CA TYR A 3 9.71 -24.60 -12.60
C TYR A 3 8.34 -24.92 -11.96
N LEU A 4 7.84 -24.05 -11.08
CA LEU A 4 6.59 -24.28 -10.35
C LEU A 4 5.33 -24.18 -11.25
N TRP A 5 5.45 -23.49 -12.39
CA TRP A 5 4.37 -23.36 -13.38
C TRP A 5 4.16 -24.62 -14.24
N LEU A 6 5.14 -25.51 -14.37
CA LEU A 6 5.01 -26.73 -15.19
C LEU A 6 4.24 -27.85 -14.49
N VAL A 7 4.25 -27.89 -13.15
CA VAL A 7 3.51 -28.90 -12.36
C VAL A 7 1.99 -28.66 -12.41
N PHE A 8 1.55 -27.41 -12.66
CA PHE A 8 0.13 -27.06 -12.78
C PHE A 8 -0.47 -27.32 -14.18
N LEU A 9 0.35 -27.58 -15.20
CA LEU A 9 -0.10 -27.86 -16.58
C LEU A 9 -0.26 -29.37 -16.88
N LEU A 10 0.36 -30.24 -16.09
CA LEU A 10 0.23 -31.70 -16.21
C LEU A 10 -1.21 -32.25 -16.08
N PRO A 11 -2.11 -31.72 -15.24
CA PRO A 11 -3.51 -32.18 -15.25
C PRO A 11 -4.26 -31.77 -16.53
N CYS A 12 -3.77 -30.77 -17.27
CA CYS A 12 -4.44 -30.26 -18.47
C CYS A 12 -4.16 -31.13 -19.72
N SER A 13 -2.98 -31.75 -19.83
CA SER A 13 -2.67 -32.68 -20.93
C SER A 13 -3.18 -34.10 -20.71
N ALA A 14 -3.52 -34.47 -19.47
CA ALA A 14 -4.16 -35.75 -19.16
C ALA A 14 -5.66 -35.76 -19.54
N PHE A 15 -6.30 -34.60 -19.61
CA PHE A 15 -7.73 -34.46 -19.94
C PHE A 15 -8.03 -34.41 -21.45
N ALA A 16 -7.00 -34.33 -22.31
CA ALA A 16 -7.19 -34.22 -23.76
C ALA A 16 -6.99 -35.53 -24.53
N ALA A 17 -6.71 -36.64 -23.84
CA ALA A 17 -6.26 -37.89 -24.47
C ALA A 17 -6.99 -39.12 -23.93
N GLU A 18 -8.32 -39.21 -24.09
CA GLU A 18 -9.01 -40.50 -24.20
C GLU A 18 -10.43 -40.30 -24.77
N GLY A 19 -10.64 -40.81 -25.99
CA GLY A 19 -11.93 -40.82 -26.66
C GLY A 19 -12.70 -42.11 -26.36
N ASP A 20 -14.01 -41.94 -26.12
CA ASP A 20 -15.09 -42.95 -25.95
C ASP A 20 -15.13 -43.61 -24.55
N PRO A 21 -16.26 -43.84 -23.84
CA PRO A 21 -17.63 -43.28 -23.84
C PRO A 21 -17.80 -42.21 -22.72
N SER A 22 -16.83 -41.29 -22.65
CA SER A 22 -16.52 -40.37 -21.54
C SER A 22 -17.35 -39.08 -21.48
N ILE A 23 -18.19 -38.78 -22.48
CA ILE A 23 -18.83 -37.45 -22.60
C ILE A 23 -19.80 -37.16 -21.44
N ILE A 24 -20.48 -38.17 -20.87
CA ILE A 24 -21.35 -37.95 -19.70
C ILE A 24 -20.53 -37.71 -18.44
N GLU A 25 -19.39 -38.37 -18.28
CA GLU A 25 -18.50 -38.20 -17.13
C GLU A 25 -17.70 -36.88 -17.23
N ASP A 26 -17.32 -36.47 -18.43
CA ASP A 26 -16.71 -35.16 -18.71
C ASP A 26 -17.71 -34.02 -18.56
N ILE A 27 -18.96 -34.19 -18.99
CA ILE A 27 -20.03 -33.21 -18.72
C ILE A 27 -20.32 -33.16 -17.21
N TYR A 28 -20.33 -34.30 -16.52
CA TYR A 28 -20.53 -34.36 -15.07
C TYR A 28 -19.39 -33.69 -14.31
N ASN A 29 -18.14 -33.99 -14.64
CA ASN A 29 -16.96 -33.35 -14.06
C ASN A 29 -16.84 -31.86 -14.44
N THR A 30 -17.30 -31.48 -15.63
CA THR A 30 -17.38 -30.07 -16.02
C THR A 30 -18.44 -29.35 -15.21
N ILE A 31 -19.64 -29.91 -15.02
CA ILE A 31 -20.72 -29.29 -14.24
C ILE A 31 -20.39 -29.25 -12.74
N VAL A 32 -19.69 -30.25 -12.21
CA VAL A 32 -19.30 -30.34 -10.79
C VAL A 32 -18.01 -29.56 -10.49
N GLY A 33 -17.10 -29.40 -11.45
CA GLY A 33 -15.86 -28.63 -11.31
C GLY A 33 -15.99 -27.14 -11.67
N PHE A 34 -17.01 -26.75 -12.43
CA PHE A 34 -17.30 -25.34 -12.77
C PHE A 34 -17.57 -24.45 -11.54
N PRO A 35 -18.32 -24.89 -10.51
CA PRO A 35 -18.54 -24.10 -9.30
C PRO A 35 -17.24 -23.77 -8.57
N ASP A 36 -16.35 -24.75 -8.43
CA ASP A 36 -15.04 -24.60 -7.79
C ASP A 36 -14.11 -23.63 -8.53
N PHE A 37 -14.16 -23.62 -9.87
CA PHE A 37 -13.40 -22.68 -10.68
C PHE A 37 -13.91 -21.25 -10.48
N ILE A 38 -15.22 -21.05 -10.48
CA ILE A 38 -15.84 -19.74 -10.27
C ILE A 38 -15.53 -19.24 -8.85
N GLU A 39 -15.62 -20.08 -7.83
CA GLU A 39 -15.27 -19.71 -6.46
C GLU A 39 -13.82 -19.23 -6.33
N LYS A 40 -12.86 -19.94 -6.95
CA LYS A 40 -11.44 -19.54 -6.96
C LYS A 40 -11.21 -18.24 -7.71
N VAL A 41 -11.91 -18.01 -8.82
CA VAL A 41 -11.83 -16.75 -9.58
C VAL A 41 -12.40 -15.57 -8.77
N PHE A 42 -13.52 -15.76 -8.06
CA PHE A 42 -14.07 -14.73 -7.17
C PHE A 42 -13.16 -14.45 -5.98
N ALA A 43 -12.56 -15.48 -5.38
CA ALA A 43 -11.56 -15.31 -4.32
C ALA A 43 -10.36 -14.48 -4.81
N TYR A 44 -9.85 -14.79 -6.01
CA TYR A 44 -8.76 -14.03 -6.64
C TYR A 44 -9.16 -12.57 -6.94
N LEU A 45 -10.38 -12.32 -7.42
CA LEU A 45 -10.88 -10.97 -7.67
C LEU A 45 -10.98 -10.13 -6.39
N ILE A 46 -11.43 -10.74 -5.30
CA ILE A 46 -11.52 -10.06 -4.01
C ILE A 46 -10.13 -9.73 -3.48
N GLU A 47 -9.20 -10.68 -3.53
CA GLU A 47 -7.80 -10.47 -3.13
C GLU A 47 -7.15 -9.33 -3.94
N PHE A 48 -7.34 -9.34 -5.27
CA PHE A 48 -6.84 -8.30 -6.15
C PHE A 48 -7.45 -6.92 -5.85
N THR A 49 -8.75 -6.88 -5.54
CA THR A 49 -9.44 -5.63 -5.16
C THR A 49 -8.89 -5.05 -3.85
N ILE A 50 -8.61 -5.90 -2.87
CA ILE A 50 -8.00 -5.48 -1.59
C ILE A 50 -6.58 -4.96 -1.84
N TYR A 51 -5.78 -5.67 -2.64
CA TYR A 51 -4.43 -5.23 -3.01
C TYR A 51 -4.44 -3.85 -3.67
N LEU A 52 -5.32 -3.64 -4.66
CA LEU A 52 -5.47 -2.34 -5.31
C LEU A 52 -5.87 -1.23 -4.33
N LYS A 53 -6.81 -1.50 -3.41
CA LYS A 53 -7.18 -0.53 -2.38
C LYS A 53 -5.98 -0.10 -1.55
N PHE A 54 -5.20 -1.04 -1.03
CA PHE A 54 -3.99 -0.72 -0.25
C PHE A 54 -2.96 0.07 -1.06
N TYR A 55 -2.80 -0.26 -2.34
CA TYR A 55 -1.93 0.48 -3.24
C TYR A 55 -2.37 1.95 -3.39
N PHE A 56 -3.67 2.18 -3.61
CA PHE A 56 -4.23 3.54 -3.70
C PHE A 56 -4.08 4.33 -2.39
N TYR A 57 -4.29 3.68 -1.23
CA TYR A 57 -4.05 4.33 0.07
C TYR A 57 -2.59 4.76 0.23
N LEU A 58 -1.64 3.91 -0.14
CA LEU A 58 -0.21 4.20 -0.02
C LEU A 58 0.17 5.40 -0.91
N GLN A 59 -0.27 5.38 -2.17
CA GLN A 59 0.03 6.47 -3.10
C GLN A 59 -0.64 7.80 -2.69
N SER A 60 -1.82 7.73 -2.06
CA SER A 60 -2.49 8.91 -1.51
C SER A 60 -1.71 9.51 -0.34
N VAL A 61 -1.12 8.68 0.52
CA VAL A 61 -0.26 9.16 1.63
C VAL A 61 1.02 9.82 1.10
N GLU A 62 1.67 9.22 0.11
CA GLU A 62 2.88 9.80 -0.50
C GLU A 62 2.60 11.15 -1.18
N PHE A 63 1.48 11.24 -1.90
CA PHE A 63 1.03 12.49 -2.50
C PHE A 63 0.69 13.55 -1.45
N ALA A 64 -0.05 13.17 -0.40
CA ALA A 64 -0.39 14.06 0.72
C ALA A 64 0.86 14.60 1.42
N TYR A 65 1.87 13.75 1.61
CA TYR A 65 3.14 14.14 2.20
C TYR A 65 3.90 15.16 1.33
N GLY A 66 3.94 14.96 0.01
CA GLY A 66 4.54 15.92 -0.92
C GLY A 66 3.86 17.30 -0.87
N VAL A 67 2.53 17.34 -0.83
CA VAL A 67 1.77 18.58 -0.67
C VAL A 67 1.99 19.21 0.70
N ALA A 68 2.04 18.40 1.76
CA ALA A 68 2.28 18.87 3.12
C ALA A 68 3.66 19.55 3.27
N GLN A 69 4.71 19.01 2.65
CA GLN A 69 6.03 19.65 2.65
C GLN A 69 6.01 21.03 1.98
N GLN A 70 5.34 21.14 0.84
CA GLN A 70 5.21 22.41 0.13
C GLN A 70 4.39 23.44 0.94
N LEU A 71 3.33 22.99 1.62
CA LEU A 71 2.52 23.85 2.47
C LEU A 71 3.30 24.36 3.69
N SER A 72 4.02 23.47 4.40
CA SER A 72 4.85 23.83 5.55
C SER A 72 5.98 24.80 5.17
N ALA A 73 6.55 24.66 3.96
CA ALA A 73 7.55 25.59 3.44
C ALA A 73 6.96 26.98 3.15
N ASN A 74 5.78 27.04 2.53
CA ASN A 74 5.10 28.31 2.26
C ASN A 74 4.63 29.04 3.53
N MET A 75 4.31 28.30 4.59
CA MET A 75 3.90 28.87 5.88
C MET A 75 5.07 29.39 6.73
N GLY A 76 6.33 29.20 6.31
CA GLY A 76 7.50 29.71 7.04
C GLY A 76 7.71 29.06 8.42
N VAL A 77 7.12 27.89 8.68
CA VAL A 77 7.11 27.27 10.02
C VAL A 77 8.52 26.96 10.49
N PHE A 78 9.41 26.59 9.57
CA PHE A 78 10.83 26.34 9.84
C PHE A 78 11.61 27.60 10.25
N GLU A 79 11.24 28.76 9.71
CA GLU A 79 11.87 30.04 10.07
C GLU A 79 11.48 30.47 11.48
N LEU A 80 10.22 30.26 11.86
CA LEU A 80 9.72 30.52 13.21
C LEU A 80 10.43 29.65 14.26
N ILE A 81 10.64 28.36 13.95
CA ILE A 81 11.36 27.43 14.86
C ILE A 81 12.83 27.87 15.03
N ASN A 82 13.49 28.25 13.93
CA ASN A 82 14.88 28.70 13.99
C ASN A 82 15.01 30.03 14.74
N SER A 83 14.05 30.95 14.59
CA SER A 83 14.00 32.20 15.34
C SER A 83 13.77 31.97 16.83
N ALA A 84 12.88 31.04 17.20
CA ALA A 84 12.62 30.70 18.60
C ALA A 84 13.83 30.02 19.28
N LEU A 85 14.56 29.17 18.54
CA LEU A 85 15.78 28.54 19.02
C LEU A 85 16.94 29.53 19.14
N ALA A 86 17.03 30.52 18.26
CA ALA A 86 18.05 31.58 18.34
C ALA A 86 17.83 32.52 19.54
N GLY A 87 16.60 32.60 20.08
CA GLY A 87 16.29 33.37 21.28
C GLY A 87 16.67 32.69 22.61
N LEU A 88 17.15 31.45 22.58
CA LEU A 88 17.50 30.68 23.79
C LEU A 88 18.93 30.92 24.23
N ALA A 89 19.20 30.78 25.54
CA ALA A 89 20.56 30.86 26.04
C ALA A 89 21.40 29.69 25.49
N PRO A 90 22.69 29.91 25.19
CA PRO A 90 23.53 28.94 24.47
C PRO A 90 23.63 27.57 25.16
N GLU A 91 23.58 27.51 26.49
CA GLU A 91 23.56 26.24 27.24
C GLU A 91 22.26 25.45 27.02
N GLN A 92 21.11 26.14 26.91
CA GLN A 92 19.81 25.52 26.70
C GLN A 92 19.65 25.07 25.23
N ALA A 93 20.21 25.84 24.29
CA ALA A 93 20.24 25.49 22.88
C ALA A 93 21.07 24.22 22.62
N ALA A 94 22.24 24.08 23.27
CA ALA A 94 23.09 22.89 23.15
C ALA A 94 22.41 21.62 23.70
N VAL A 95 21.63 21.74 24.78
CA VAL A 95 20.82 20.65 25.31
C VAL A 95 19.71 20.27 24.32
N LEU A 96 18.97 21.24 23.79
CA LEU A 96 17.91 20.96 22.81
C LEU A 96 18.43 20.34 21.50
N GLU A 97 19.64 20.72 21.08
CA GLU A 97 20.29 20.15 19.91
C GLU A 97 20.72 18.69 20.15
N THR A 98 21.28 18.38 21.33
CA THR A 98 21.61 17.00 21.72
C THR A 98 20.38 16.09 21.89
N PHE A 99 19.24 16.65 22.28
CA PHE A 99 17.96 15.93 22.32
C PHE A 99 17.28 15.78 20.96
N GLY A 100 17.84 16.36 19.89
CA GLY A 100 17.24 16.28 18.54
C GLY A 100 15.89 17.01 18.43
N PHE A 101 15.64 18.01 19.29
CA PHE A 101 14.35 18.68 19.38
C PHE A 101 13.90 19.29 18.05
N ARG A 102 14.83 19.88 17.29
CA ARG A 102 14.54 20.47 15.97
C ARG A 102 14.02 19.44 14.97
N GLU A 103 14.64 18.27 14.91
CA GLU A 103 14.29 17.22 13.96
C GLU A 103 12.99 16.52 14.36
N GLY A 104 12.80 16.24 15.65
CA GLY A 104 11.54 15.70 16.17
C GLY A 104 10.36 16.63 15.92
N PHE A 105 10.53 17.93 16.15
CA PHE A 105 9.47 18.92 15.93
C PHE A 105 9.12 19.07 14.43
N THR A 106 10.13 18.99 13.55
CA THR A 106 9.95 18.96 12.09
C THR A 106 9.11 17.77 11.65
N ILE A 107 9.39 16.57 12.19
CA ILE A 107 8.65 15.35 11.87
C ILE A 107 7.19 15.45 12.34
N ILE A 108 6.96 15.97 13.55
CA ILE A 108 5.60 16.16 14.09
C ILE A 108 4.78 17.11 13.21
N ILE A 109 5.34 18.24 12.81
CA ILE A 109 4.66 19.21 11.95
C ILE A 109 4.33 18.59 10.60
N ASN A 110 5.30 17.91 9.97
CA ASN A 110 5.07 17.24 8.70
C ASN A 110 3.97 16.17 8.82
N ALA A 111 3.93 15.41 9.92
CA ALA A 111 2.89 14.41 10.17
C ALA A 111 1.50 15.05 10.37
N LEU A 112 1.40 16.16 11.12
CA LEU A 112 0.15 16.89 11.33
C LEU A 112 -0.38 17.51 10.02
N THR A 113 0.50 18.12 9.23
CA THR A 113 0.15 18.69 7.93
C THR A 113 -0.27 17.59 6.94
N THR A 114 0.43 16.45 6.93
CA THR A 114 0.06 15.30 6.09
C THR A 114 -1.32 14.76 6.48
N ARG A 115 -1.63 14.66 7.77
CA ARG A 115 -2.96 14.26 8.26
C ARG A 115 -4.05 15.26 7.87
N PHE A 116 -3.74 16.56 7.89
CA PHE A 116 -4.65 17.60 7.43
C PHE A 116 -4.94 17.48 5.93
N VAL A 117 -3.91 17.28 5.11
CA VAL A 117 -4.06 17.09 3.67
C VAL A 117 -4.86 15.81 3.37
N LEU A 118 -4.59 14.70 4.06
CA LEU A 118 -5.35 13.45 3.91
C LEU A 118 -6.84 13.63 4.16
N ASN A 119 -7.20 14.32 5.25
CA ASN A 119 -8.60 14.61 5.58
C ASN A 119 -9.25 15.50 4.51
N PHE A 120 -8.50 16.45 3.94
CA PHE A 120 -8.97 17.28 2.82
C PHE A 120 -9.18 16.49 1.53
N MET A 121 -8.37 15.46 1.28
CA MET A 121 -8.52 14.57 0.13
C MET A 121 -9.66 13.56 0.28
N GLY A 122 -10.38 13.57 1.42
CA GLY A 122 -11.56 12.74 1.64
C GLY A 122 -11.26 11.29 2.00
N PHE A 123 -10.06 11.02 2.53
CA PHE A 123 -9.66 9.74 3.10
C PHE A 123 -9.70 9.75 4.64
#